data_AF-A0A2V9UYH3-F1
#
_entry.id   AF-A0A2V9UYH3-F1
#
_cell.length_a   1.000
_cell.length_b   1.000
_cell.length_c   1.000
_cell.angle_alpha   90.00
_cell.angle_beta   90.00
_cell.angle_gamma   90.00
#
_symmetry.space_group_name_H-M   'P 1'
#
loop_
_entity.id
_entity.type
_entity.pdbx_description
1 polymer ?
#
loop_
_entity_poly.entity_id
_entity_poly.type
_entity_poly.pdbx_seq_one_letter_code
_entity_poly.pdbx_strand_id
1 'polypeptide(L)'
;MLSTYKSAFLIATTLTLLHAGLSAQIASAPFNVDPVPLSSKTTNGPPQEAAAPGRPQDLHIGIGDLLQVTMFGTQDFNADFRVSSSGDISLPPLGLVHVAGLSTSEAERLIERQLVEGGFYREPRVSVFAKEYVTQGVSILGEVKNPGVYPLLADRHLLDLLSQAGGLTPNASKTVSITHAGQNTPSVVTLSPDPELAATSNPAVLTGDTIVVSTAGLVYVIGNVNKPGGYVMTDNQLTVLQALALAGGNSPMAALDRAQIVRQVKGAREAVPVSVKKILDGRNQDIRLQAQDILFIPGSTGKNAATRSVEAILQAAVGVAIYRR
;
A
#
# COMPACT_ATOMS: atom_id res chain seq x y z
N MET A 1 -38.10 -34.35 -48.21
CA MET A 1 -37.81 -35.81 -48.21
C MET A 1 -36.68 -36.03 -47.20
N LEU A 2 -37.03 -36.49 -46.00
CA LEU A 2 -36.94 -37.89 -45.58
C LEU A 2 -35.47 -38.33 -45.42
N SER A 3 -34.98 -38.50 -44.19
CA SER A 3 -35.18 -39.70 -43.34
C SER A 3 -33.91 -40.58 -43.44
N THR A 4 -33.06 -40.62 -42.40
CA THR A 4 -32.94 -41.73 -41.41
C THR A 4 -32.04 -42.88 -41.97
N TYR A 5 -31.11 -43.54 -41.28
CA TYR A 5 -31.24 -44.43 -40.11
C TYR A 5 -29.85 -44.92 -39.62
N LYS A 6 -29.67 -44.94 -38.29
CA LYS A 6 -29.06 -45.95 -37.37
C LYS A 6 -27.77 -46.70 -37.78
N SER A 7 -26.80 -46.91 -36.88
CA SER A 7 -26.80 -47.97 -35.83
C SER A 7 -25.59 -47.74 -34.89
N ALA A 8 -25.73 -47.64 -33.56
CA ALA A 8 -25.93 -48.68 -32.53
C ALA A 8 -24.61 -49.04 -31.80
N PHE A 9 -24.51 -48.76 -30.50
CA PHE A 9 -23.90 -49.69 -29.53
C PHE A 9 -24.45 -49.45 -28.11
N LEU A 10 -25.01 -50.52 -27.55
CA LEU A 10 -25.53 -50.68 -26.20
C LEU A 10 -24.40 -50.63 -25.16
N ILE A 11 -24.61 -49.94 -24.03
CA ILE A 11 -24.27 -50.49 -22.70
C ILE A 11 -25.40 -50.06 -21.74
N ALA A 12 -26.14 -51.06 -21.28
CA ALA A 12 -27.17 -50.94 -20.26
C ALA A 12 -26.50 -50.96 -18.87
N THR A 13 -26.83 -50.00 -18.01
CA THR A 13 -26.58 -50.12 -16.57
C THR A 13 -27.80 -49.62 -15.83
N THR A 14 -28.47 -50.56 -15.20
CA THR A 14 -29.71 -50.43 -14.45
C THR A 14 -29.49 -49.61 -13.17
N LEU A 15 -30.18 -48.48 -13.03
CA LEU A 15 -30.29 -47.74 -11.78
C LEU A 15 -31.72 -47.93 -11.23
N THR A 16 -31.82 -48.77 -10.21
CA THR A 16 -33.06 -49.11 -9.52
C THR A 16 -33.48 -47.96 -8.60
N LEU A 17 -34.64 -47.36 -8.87
CA LEU A 17 -35.29 -46.39 -7.97
C LEU A 17 -36.00 -47.13 -6.83
N LEU A 18 -35.59 -46.88 -5.58
CA LEU A 18 -36.31 -47.29 -4.38
C LEU A 18 -37.12 -46.09 -3.88
N HIS A 19 -38.44 -46.14 -4.08
CA HIS A 19 -39.40 -45.23 -3.44
C HIS A 19 -39.68 -45.74 -2.02
N ALA A 20 -39.20 -45.03 -1.01
CA ALA A 20 -39.65 -45.18 0.37
C ALA A 20 -40.44 -43.92 0.75
N GLY A 21 -41.77 -44.07 0.84
CA GLY A 21 -42.64 -43.09 1.45
C GLY A 21 -42.45 -43.09 2.96
N LEU A 22 -42.35 -41.90 3.55
CA LEU A 22 -42.52 -41.70 4.98
C LEU A 22 -43.23 -40.37 5.21
N SER A 23 -44.54 -40.46 5.42
CA SER A 23 -45.32 -39.39 6.04
C SER A 23 -44.84 -39.23 7.48
N ALA A 24 -44.32 -38.06 7.83
CA ALA A 24 -44.01 -37.71 9.21
C ALA A 24 -44.78 -36.44 9.59
N GLN A 25 -45.70 -36.61 10.54
CA GLN A 25 -46.46 -35.58 11.24
C GLN A 25 -45.56 -34.43 11.72
N ILE A 26 -45.95 -33.19 11.42
CA ILE A 26 -45.42 -32.01 12.12
C ILE A 26 -46.19 -31.91 13.45
N ALA A 27 -45.57 -32.38 14.53
CA ALA A 27 -46.00 -32.12 15.89
C ALA A 27 -45.42 -30.79 16.35
N SER A 28 -46.28 -29.80 16.56
CA SER A 28 -45.95 -28.51 17.16
C SER A 28 -45.71 -28.66 18.66
N ALA A 29 -44.45 -28.56 19.10
CA ALA A 29 -44.10 -28.39 20.51
C ALA A 29 -44.13 -26.90 20.88
N PRO A 30 -44.71 -26.50 22.03
CA PRO A 30 -44.73 -25.11 22.46
C PRO A 30 -43.35 -24.68 22.99
N PHE A 31 -42.81 -23.59 22.43
CA PHE A 31 -41.67 -22.86 23.00
C PHE A 31 -42.13 -22.15 24.28
N ASN A 32 -41.79 -22.72 25.44
CA ASN A 32 -41.96 -22.07 26.73
C ASN A 32 -40.69 -21.26 27.04
N VAL A 33 -40.81 -19.93 27.02
CA VAL A 33 -39.74 -19.01 27.40
C VAL A 33 -40.01 -18.58 28.84
N ASP A 34 -39.21 -19.07 29.78
CA ASP A 34 -39.23 -18.56 31.15
C ASP A 34 -38.68 -17.12 31.17
N PRO A 35 -39.33 -16.17 31.86
CA PRO A 35 -38.79 -14.82 31.99
C PRO A 35 -37.59 -14.82 32.96
N VAL A 36 -36.42 -14.46 32.45
CA VAL A 36 -35.25 -14.13 33.28
C VAL A 36 -35.58 -12.88 34.10
N PRO A 37 -35.47 -12.90 35.44
CA PRO A 37 -35.66 -11.69 36.24
C PRO A 37 -34.48 -10.74 36.02
N LEU A 38 -34.77 -9.56 35.48
CA LEU A 38 -33.86 -8.41 35.47
C LEU A 38 -33.64 -7.94 36.91
N SER A 39 -32.57 -8.42 37.54
CA SER A 39 -32.09 -7.86 38.80
C SER A 39 -31.21 -6.65 38.49
N SER A 40 -31.80 -5.45 38.57
CA SER A 40 -31.11 -4.17 38.49
C SER A 40 -30.35 -3.91 39.80
N LYS A 41 -29.04 -4.18 39.80
CA LYS A 41 -28.13 -3.55 40.77
C LYS A 41 -27.85 -2.12 40.32
N THR A 42 -28.57 -1.18 40.91
CA THR A 42 -28.28 0.26 40.86
C THR A 42 -27.07 0.54 41.75
N THR A 43 -25.89 0.71 41.15
CA THR A 43 -24.80 1.47 41.77
C THR A 43 -24.82 2.87 41.18
N ASN A 44 -25.38 3.80 41.95
CA ASN A 44 -25.28 5.23 41.72
C ASN A 44 -23.84 5.69 41.99
N GLY A 45 -23.02 5.76 40.95
CA GLY A 45 -21.88 6.68 40.87
C GLY A 45 -22.30 7.92 40.07
N PRO A 46 -21.72 9.11 40.31
CA PRO A 46 -22.07 10.31 39.56
C PRO A 46 -21.89 10.08 38.05
N PRO A 47 -22.72 10.68 37.18
CA PRO A 47 -22.60 10.53 35.74
C PRO A 47 -21.21 10.98 35.31
N GLN A 48 -20.37 10.01 34.97
CA GLN A 48 -19.11 10.28 34.31
C GLN A 48 -19.49 10.78 32.92
N GLU A 49 -19.43 12.09 32.76
CA GLU A 49 -19.53 12.80 31.50
C GLU A 49 -18.62 12.09 30.52
N ALA A 50 -19.24 11.27 29.67
CA ALA A 50 -18.58 10.64 28.56
C ALA A 50 -17.98 11.78 27.76
N ALA A 51 -16.64 11.88 27.80
CA ALA A 51 -15.90 12.82 27.01
C ALA A 51 -16.45 12.76 25.58
N ALA A 52 -17.00 13.88 25.12
CA ALA A 52 -17.38 14.05 23.74
C ALA A 52 -16.20 13.59 22.86
N PRO A 53 -16.47 12.96 21.70
CA PRO A 53 -15.41 12.68 20.73
C PRO A 53 -14.63 13.97 20.52
N GLY A 54 -13.30 13.87 20.64
CA GLY A 54 -12.38 14.99 20.70
C GLY A 54 -12.75 16.06 19.69
N ARG A 55 -12.83 17.31 20.14
CA ARG A 55 -12.92 18.45 19.24
C ARG A 55 -11.78 18.30 18.23
N PRO A 56 -12.04 18.49 16.92
CA PRO A 56 -10.94 18.55 15.95
C PRO A 56 -9.92 19.52 16.54
N GLN A 57 -8.65 19.10 16.68
CA GLN A 57 -7.60 20.03 17.10
C GLN A 57 -7.74 21.26 16.23
N ASP A 58 -8.00 22.41 16.87
CA ASP A 58 -8.47 23.61 16.19
C ASP A 58 -7.44 23.97 15.12
N LEU A 59 -7.81 23.79 13.86
CA LEU A 59 -6.92 23.99 12.73
C LEU A 59 -6.57 25.48 12.67
N HIS A 60 -5.36 25.80 13.12
CA HIS A 60 -4.88 27.18 13.20
C HIS A 60 -4.38 27.63 11.83
N ILE A 61 -4.79 28.84 11.43
CA ILE A 61 -4.31 29.51 10.24
C ILE A 61 -2.81 29.71 10.35
N GLY A 62 -2.07 29.26 9.35
CA GLY A 62 -0.64 29.47 9.28
C GLY A 62 -0.21 30.43 8.17
N ILE A 63 1.07 30.74 8.17
CA ILE A 63 1.69 31.69 7.25
C ILE A 63 1.62 31.16 5.81
N GLY A 64 1.27 31.99 4.82
CA GLY A 64 1.18 31.58 3.42
C GLY A 64 -0.08 30.80 3.03
N ASP A 65 -0.95 30.47 3.99
CA ASP A 65 -2.27 29.88 3.72
C ASP A 65 -3.14 30.85 2.89
N LEU A 66 -4.06 30.29 2.10
CA LEU A 66 -5.01 31.05 1.30
C LEU A 66 -6.40 30.97 1.93
N LEU A 67 -6.91 32.11 2.38
CA LEU A 67 -8.21 32.24 3.03
C LEU A 67 -9.22 32.89 2.09
N GLN A 68 -10.36 32.25 1.86
CA GLN A 68 -11.52 32.90 1.28
C GLN A 68 -12.31 33.58 2.40
N VAL A 69 -12.43 34.90 2.31
CA VAL A 69 -13.23 35.69 3.25
C VAL A 69 -14.49 36.12 2.54
N THR A 70 -15.63 35.71 3.10
CA THR A 70 -16.96 36.09 2.61
C THR A 70 -17.64 36.95 3.66
N MET A 71 -18.17 38.10 3.27
CA MET A 71 -19.02 38.94 4.11
C MET A 71 -20.39 39.05 3.48
N PHE A 72 -21.42 38.72 4.24
CA PHE A 72 -22.81 38.80 3.82
C PHE A 72 -23.42 40.14 4.28
N GLY A 73 -24.12 40.84 3.38
CA GLY A 73 -24.75 42.11 3.74
C GLY A 73 -25.24 42.95 2.56
N THR A 74 -25.11 44.28 2.67
CA THR A 74 -25.54 45.25 1.64
C THR A 74 -24.62 45.26 0.42
N GLN A 75 -23.38 44.82 0.58
CA GLN A 75 -22.46 44.47 -0.49
C GLN A 75 -21.85 43.13 -0.14
N ASP A 76 -22.20 42.11 -0.92
CA ASP A 76 -21.56 40.81 -0.78
C ASP A 76 -20.10 40.95 -1.19
N PHE A 77 -19.22 40.71 -0.23
CA PHE A 77 -17.78 40.70 -0.44
C PHE A 77 -17.32 39.25 -0.39
N ASN A 78 -16.61 38.82 -1.42
CA ASN A 78 -16.03 37.49 -1.49
C ASN A 78 -14.69 37.59 -2.19
N ALA A 79 -13.61 37.41 -1.43
CA ALA A 79 -12.25 37.52 -1.95
C ALA A 79 -11.30 36.57 -1.23
N ASP A 80 -10.25 36.19 -1.95
CA ASP A 80 -9.20 35.31 -1.44
C ASP A 80 -8.02 36.16 -0.96
N PHE A 81 -7.55 35.90 0.27
CA PHE A 81 -6.45 36.58 0.93
C PHE A 81 -5.37 35.58 1.31
N ARG A 82 -4.14 35.85 0.88
CA ARG A 82 -2.97 35.08 1.32
C ARG A 82 -2.43 35.66 2.61
N VAL A 83 -2.18 34.80 3.60
CA VAL A 83 -1.53 35.17 4.86
C VAL A 83 -0.08 35.52 4.59
N SER A 84 0.35 36.72 4.96
CA SER A 84 1.71 37.21 4.78
C SER A 84 2.72 36.48 5.69
N SER A 85 4.02 36.70 5.46
CA SER A 85 5.09 36.20 6.34
C SER A 85 5.04 36.76 7.77
N SER A 86 4.38 37.90 7.98
CA SER A 86 4.12 38.47 9.30
C SER A 86 2.85 37.90 9.97
N GLY A 87 2.09 37.06 9.25
CA GLY A 87 0.87 36.42 9.75
C GLY A 87 -0.40 37.24 9.53
N ASP A 88 -0.37 38.22 8.64
CA ASP A 88 -1.48 39.16 8.41
C ASP A 88 -2.16 38.92 7.05
N ILE A 89 -3.44 39.26 6.97
CA ILE A 89 -4.16 39.41 5.70
C ILE A 89 -4.46 40.89 5.44
N SER A 90 -4.38 41.32 4.18
CA SER A 90 -4.72 42.68 3.77
C SER A 90 -6.19 42.77 3.38
N LEU A 91 -7.07 43.06 4.34
CA LEU A 91 -8.52 43.07 4.19
C LEU A 91 -9.07 44.51 4.10
N PRO A 92 -9.55 44.98 2.94
CA PRO A 92 -10.17 46.29 2.84
C PRO A 92 -11.56 46.32 3.51
N PRO A 93 -11.94 47.40 4.22
CA PRO A 93 -11.17 48.63 4.46
C PRO A 93 -10.24 48.59 5.69
N LEU A 94 -10.19 47.49 6.45
CA LEU A 94 -9.40 47.36 7.69
C LEU A 94 -7.88 47.48 7.48
N GLY A 95 -7.37 47.17 6.30
CA GLY A 95 -5.93 47.09 6.06
C GLY A 95 -5.37 45.76 6.55
N LEU A 96 -4.28 45.77 7.31
CA LEU A 96 -3.62 44.54 7.78
C LEU A 96 -4.29 44.01 9.05
N VAL A 97 -4.68 42.74 9.01
CA VAL A 97 -5.33 42.02 10.11
C VAL A 97 -4.54 40.76 10.43
N HIS A 98 -4.06 40.64 11.68
CA HIS A 98 -3.31 39.46 12.13
C HIS A 98 -4.24 38.26 12.33
N VAL A 99 -3.98 37.17 11.61
CA VAL A 99 -4.80 35.95 11.65
C VAL A 99 -3.99 34.68 11.92
N ALA A 100 -2.66 34.74 11.80
CA ALA A 100 -1.81 33.58 12.07
C ALA A 100 -1.95 33.11 13.54
N GLY A 101 -2.04 31.79 13.72
CA GLY A 101 -2.25 31.17 15.02
C GLY A 101 -3.70 31.17 15.51
N LEU A 102 -4.63 31.86 14.82
CA LEU A 102 -6.06 31.79 15.12
C LEU A 102 -6.72 30.62 14.39
N SER A 103 -7.74 30.02 14.97
CA SER A 103 -8.69 29.20 14.22
C SER A 103 -9.49 30.07 13.24
N THR A 104 -10.07 29.47 12.21
CA THR A 104 -10.97 30.19 11.29
C THR A 104 -12.11 30.89 12.02
N SER A 105 -12.70 30.24 13.04
CA SER A 105 -13.77 30.82 13.86
C SER A 105 -13.32 31.99 14.74
N GLU A 106 -12.07 31.99 15.19
CA GLU A 106 -11.49 33.11 15.92
C GLU A 106 -11.17 34.27 14.98
N ALA A 107 -10.65 33.97 13.79
CA ALA A 107 -10.42 34.97 12.74
C ALA A 107 -11.73 35.64 12.30
N GLU A 108 -12.82 34.89 12.12
CA GLU A 108 -14.16 35.43 11.82
C GLU A 108 -14.57 36.47 12.87
N ARG A 109 -14.57 36.08 14.14
CA ARG A 109 -14.94 36.96 15.26
C ARG A 109 -14.01 38.16 15.41
N LEU A 110 -12.74 38.00 15.08
CA LEU A 110 -11.77 39.09 15.12
C LEU A 110 -12.05 40.11 14.01
N ILE A 111 -12.28 39.65 12.78
CA ILE A 111 -12.59 40.51 11.63
C ILE A 111 -13.93 41.23 11.84
N GLU A 112 -14.97 40.53 12.28
CA GLU A 112 -16.29 41.14 12.59
C GLU A 112 -16.15 42.28 13.60
N ARG A 113 -15.39 42.05 14.69
CA ARG A 113 -15.15 43.04 15.72
C ARG A 113 -14.42 44.27 15.18
N GLN A 114 -13.35 44.07 14.42
CA GLN A 114 -12.58 45.19 13.86
C GLN A 114 -13.38 46.00 12.83
N LEU A 115 -14.26 45.35 12.05
CA LEU A 115 -15.16 46.05 11.11
C LEU A 115 -16.18 46.95 11.83
N VAL A 116 -16.68 46.52 12.99
CA VAL A 116 -17.59 47.31 13.82
C VAL A 116 -16.84 48.44 14.54
N GLU A 117 -15.70 48.14 15.16
CA GLU A 117 -14.88 49.13 15.87
C GLU A 117 -14.33 50.22 14.94
N GLY A 118 -13.99 49.86 13.71
CA GLY A 118 -13.58 50.80 12.67
C GLY A 118 -14.73 51.67 12.12
N GLY A 119 -15.97 51.42 12.53
CA GLY A 119 -17.15 52.16 12.08
C GLY A 119 -17.54 51.90 10.62
N PHE A 120 -17.00 50.84 10.01
CA PHE A 120 -17.26 50.51 8.60
C PHE A 120 -18.60 49.78 8.42
N TYR A 121 -18.98 48.94 9.39
CA TYR A 121 -20.20 48.15 9.36
C TYR A 121 -20.87 48.11 10.73
N ARG A 122 -22.20 47.96 10.77
CA ARG A 122 -22.96 47.87 12.04
C ARG A 122 -23.11 46.43 12.53
N GLU A 123 -23.46 45.51 11.63
CA GLU A 123 -23.68 44.09 11.92
C GLU A 123 -23.13 43.20 10.78
N PRO A 124 -21.80 43.24 10.51
CA PRO A 124 -21.22 42.39 9.48
C PRO A 124 -21.31 40.92 9.90
N ARG A 125 -21.57 40.04 8.93
CA ARG A 125 -21.46 38.59 9.11
C ARG A 125 -20.36 38.08 8.21
N VAL A 126 -19.27 37.63 8.83
CA VAL A 126 -18.07 37.19 8.11
C VAL A 126 -17.92 35.68 8.24
N SER A 127 -17.59 35.02 7.13
CA SER A 127 -17.16 33.64 7.10
C SER A 127 -15.77 33.54 6.50
N VAL A 128 -14.89 32.80 7.16
CA VAL A 128 -13.49 32.58 6.75
C VAL A 128 -13.31 31.10 6.46
N PHE A 129 -12.95 30.78 5.23
CA PHE A 129 -12.69 29.42 4.79
C PHE A 129 -11.26 29.30 4.25
N ALA A 130 -10.45 28.40 4.80
CA ALA A 130 -9.11 28.16 4.27
C ALA A 130 -9.18 27.24 3.03
N LYS A 131 -8.85 27.81 1.87
CA LYS A 131 -8.80 27.13 0.57
C LYS A 131 -7.53 26.29 0.41
N GLU A 132 -6.39 26.79 0.90
CA GLU A 132 -5.10 26.12 0.82
C GLU A 132 -4.37 26.22 2.17
N TYR A 133 -3.93 25.07 2.69
CA TYR A 133 -3.09 24.97 3.89
C TYR A 133 -1.66 24.68 3.45
N VAL A 134 -0.81 25.72 3.42
CA VAL A 134 0.59 25.59 2.98
C VAL A 134 1.49 25.18 4.14
N THR A 135 1.16 25.60 5.35
CA THR A 135 2.03 25.43 6.52
C THR A 135 1.73 24.22 7.38
N GLN A 136 0.61 23.54 7.14
CA GLN A 136 0.15 22.43 7.98
C GLN A 136 0.15 21.10 7.24
N GLY A 137 1.29 20.79 6.63
CA GLY A 137 1.46 19.58 5.84
C GLY A 137 2.45 18.59 6.45
N VAL A 138 2.38 17.36 5.94
CA VAL A 138 3.36 16.29 6.14
C VAL A 138 4.07 16.05 4.82
N SER A 139 5.39 15.93 4.84
CA SER A 139 6.16 15.57 3.65
C SER A 139 6.23 14.06 3.51
N ILE A 140 5.78 13.51 2.38
CA ILE A 140 5.86 12.09 2.06
C ILE A 140 6.81 11.91 0.89
N LEU A 141 7.89 11.16 1.13
CA LEU A 141 9.00 10.96 0.22
C LEU A 141 9.34 9.47 0.04
N GLY A 142 10.09 9.15 -1.00
CA GLY A 142 10.58 7.80 -1.28
C GLY A 142 9.62 6.97 -2.13
N GLU A 143 9.55 5.66 -1.85
CA GLU A 143 8.82 4.67 -2.66
C GLU A 143 7.30 4.68 -2.43
N VAL A 144 6.68 5.82 -2.70
CA VAL A 144 5.22 5.99 -2.80
C VAL A 144 4.83 6.36 -4.23
N LYS A 145 3.57 6.13 -4.62
CA LYS A 145 3.13 6.44 -5.99
C LYS A 145 3.19 7.94 -6.30
N ASN A 146 2.78 8.78 -5.36
CA ASN A 146 2.77 10.22 -5.49
C ASN A 146 3.53 10.84 -4.31
N PRO A 147 4.84 11.08 -4.42
CA PRO A 147 5.58 11.80 -3.39
C PRO A 147 5.20 13.28 -3.41
N GLY A 148 5.14 13.92 -2.23
CA GLY A 148 4.74 15.31 -2.12
C GLY A 148 4.42 15.75 -0.70
N VAL A 149 3.96 16.99 -0.57
CA VAL A 149 3.48 17.54 0.69
C VAL A 149 1.95 17.36 0.73
N TYR A 150 1.47 16.76 1.81
CA TYR A 150 0.06 16.47 2.01
C TYR A 150 -0.49 17.28 3.18
N PRO A 151 -1.61 18.01 3.00
CA PRO A 151 -2.21 18.76 4.10
C PRO A 151 -2.74 17.80 5.16
N LEU A 152 -2.41 18.07 6.42
CA LEU A 152 -2.85 17.25 7.54
C LEU A 152 -4.19 17.79 8.06
N LEU A 153 -5.27 17.39 7.39
CA LEU A 153 -6.63 17.73 7.81
C LEU A 153 -7.09 16.67 8.83
N ALA A 154 -7.06 17.05 10.11
CA ALA A 154 -7.42 16.26 11.31
C ALA A 154 -6.39 15.21 11.78
N ASP A 155 -6.70 14.52 12.89
CA ASP A 155 -5.92 13.41 13.45
C ASP A 155 -5.82 12.27 12.43
N ARG A 156 -4.71 12.22 11.70
CA ARG A 156 -4.43 11.22 10.68
C ARG A 156 -3.29 10.33 11.14
N HIS A 157 -3.41 9.06 10.80
CA HIS A 157 -2.36 8.10 11.07
C HIS A 157 -1.54 7.84 9.80
N LEU A 158 -0.38 7.21 9.95
CA LEU A 158 0.54 6.91 8.86
C LEU A 158 -0.15 6.24 7.65
N LEU A 159 -0.99 5.23 7.90
CA LEU A 159 -1.64 4.48 6.83
C LEU A 159 -2.61 5.33 6.00
N ASP A 160 -3.27 6.31 6.60
CA ASP A 160 -4.17 7.23 5.89
C ASP A 160 -3.39 8.09 4.90
N LEU A 161 -2.25 8.62 5.35
CA LEU A 161 -1.38 9.46 4.55
C LEU A 161 -0.72 8.68 3.42
N LEU A 162 -0.24 7.46 3.67
CA LEU A 162 0.28 6.58 2.63
C LEU A 162 -0.80 6.22 1.60
N SER A 163 -2.06 6.07 2.02
CA SER A 163 -3.19 5.83 1.13
C SER A 163 -3.49 7.06 0.26
N GLN A 164 -3.44 8.27 0.84
CA GLN A 164 -3.57 9.54 0.09
C GLN A 164 -2.43 9.73 -0.92
N ALA A 165 -1.23 9.26 -0.61
CA ALA A 165 -0.10 9.20 -1.55
C ALA A 165 -0.27 8.16 -2.67
N GLY A 166 -1.39 7.43 -2.70
CA GLY A 166 -1.68 6.38 -3.69
C GLY A 166 -1.14 5.00 -3.30
N GLY A 167 -0.62 4.85 -2.09
CA GLY A 167 0.03 3.64 -1.59
C GLY A 167 1.50 3.54 -1.97
N LEU A 168 2.11 2.43 -1.55
CA LEU A 168 3.51 2.11 -1.82
C LEU A 168 3.73 1.71 -3.29
N THR A 169 4.94 1.92 -3.82
CA THR A 169 5.35 1.38 -5.12
C THR A 169 5.69 -0.13 -5.00
N PRO A 170 5.78 -0.87 -6.11
CA PRO A 170 6.25 -2.26 -6.09
C PRO A 170 7.70 -2.44 -5.59
N ASN A 171 8.50 -1.38 -5.61
CA ASN A 171 9.89 -1.38 -5.16
C ASN A 171 10.04 -0.88 -3.71
N ALA A 172 8.93 -0.57 -3.04
CA ALA A 172 8.94 -0.09 -1.67
C ALA A 172 9.32 -1.18 -0.69
N SER A 173 10.11 -0.80 0.31
CA SER A 173 10.23 -1.55 1.55
C SER A 173 8.99 -1.35 2.41
N LYS A 174 8.68 -2.33 3.26
CA LYS A 174 7.69 -2.16 4.33
C LYS A 174 8.22 -1.31 5.49
N THR A 175 9.48 -0.89 5.43
CA THR A 175 10.08 -0.01 6.43
C THR A 175 9.87 1.46 6.06
N VAL A 176 9.21 2.18 6.96
CA VAL A 176 8.94 3.61 6.86
C VAL A 176 9.65 4.33 8.00
N SER A 177 10.26 5.46 7.67
CA SER A 177 10.95 6.32 8.63
C SER A 177 10.14 7.60 8.80
N ILE A 178 9.79 7.95 10.04
CA ILE A 178 9.09 9.20 10.37
C ILE A 178 10.05 10.08 11.15
N THR A 179 10.26 11.31 10.69
CA THR A 179 11.07 12.31 11.40
C THR A 179 10.16 13.45 11.80
N HIS A 180 9.97 13.64 13.11
CA HIS A 180 9.12 14.72 13.62
C HIS A 180 9.80 16.08 13.47
N ALA A 181 8.99 17.14 13.28
CA ALA A 181 9.50 18.50 13.17
C ALA A 181 10.34 18.88 14.40
N GLY A 182 11.57 19.37 14.17
CA GLY A 182 12.52 19.73 15.23
C GLY A 182 13.24 18.55 15.89
N GLN A 183 12.96 17.31 15.49
CA GLN A 183 13.70 16.12 15.90
C GLN A 183 14.63 15.65 14.78
N ASN A 184 15.86 15.27 15.12
CA ASN A 184 16.83 14.73 14.15
C ASN A 184 16.89 13.19 14.13
N THR A 185 16.16 12.53 15.02
CA THR A 185 16.16 11.06 15.12
C THR A 185 14.89 10.50 14.48
N PRO A 186 15.01 9.77 13.37
CA PRO A 186 13.85 9.12 12.76
C PRO A 186 13.34 7.97 13.62
N SER A 187 12.02 7.87 13.77
CA SER A 187 11.33 6.68 14.26
C SER A 187 11.06 5.72 13.10
N VAL A 188 11.43 4.46 13.27
CA VAL A 188 11.28 3.44 12.22
C VAL A 188 10.06 2.58 12.50
N VAL A 189 9.19 2.48 11.51
CA VAL A 189 7.92 1.75 11.55
C VAL A 189 7.95 0.67 10.47
N THR A 190 7.63 -0.56 10.85
CA THR A 190 7.48 -1.67 9.89
C THR A 190 6.00 -1.90 9.64
N LEU A 191 5.58 -1.71 8.39
CA LEU A 191 4.21 -1.93 7.95
C LEU A 191 3.91 -3.42 7.88
N SER A 192 2.81 -3.82 8.53
CA SER A 192 2.31 -5.19 8.47
C SER A 192 1.30 -5.34 7.32
N PRO A 193 1.31 -6.46 6.58
CA PRO A 193 0.27 -6.77 5.59
C PRO A 193 -1.03 -7.27 6.24
N ASP A 194 -0.97 -7.67 7.51
CA ASP A 194 -2.11 -8.06 8.32
C ASP A 194 -2.84 -6.79 8.81
N PRO A 195 -4.15 -6.64 8.53
CA PRO A 195 -4.91 -5.44 8.88
C PRO A 195 -5.01 -5.19 10.39
N GLU A 196 -5.06 -6.24 11.22
CA GLU A 196 -5.16 -6.09 12.69
C GLU A 196 -3.82 -5.62 13.26
N LEU A 197 -2.72 -6.21 12.80
CA LEU A 197 -1.38 -5.78 13.19
C LEU A 197 -1.05 -4.39 12.64
N ALA A 198 -1.47 -4.10 11.40
CA ALA A 198 -1.26 -2.81 10.76
C ALA A 198 -1.97 -1.68 11.52
N ALA A 199 -3.21 -1.92 11.99
CA ALA A 199 -3.94 -0.95 12.81
C ALA A 199 -3.26 -0.69 14.15
N THR A 200 -2.62 -1.72 14.74
CA THR A 200 -1.85 -1.59 15.98
C THR A 200 -0.52 -0.86 15.75
N SER A 201 0.11 -1.07 14.60
CA SER A 201 1.36 -0.41 14.18
C SER A 201 1.11 0.83 13.30
N ASN A 202 0.11 1.63 13.64
CA ASN A 202 -0.28 2.82 12.88
C ASN A 202 -0.03 4.07 13.74
N PRO A 203 1.19 4.63 13.74
CA PRO A 203 1.47 5.81 14.56
C PRO A 203 0.69 7.03 14.06
N ALA A 204 0.30 7.89 15.00
CA ALA A 204 -0.18 9.22 14.68
C ALA A 204 0.95 10.05 14.07
N VAL A 205 0.61 10.89 13.10
CA VAL A 205 1.55 11.76 12.40
C VAL A 205 1.21 13.20 12.76
N LEU A 206 2.24 14.02 12.95
CA LEU A 206 2.11 15.42 13.33
C LEU A 206 2.44 16.34 12.16
N THR A 207 1.94 17.56 12.24
CA THR A 207 2.26 18.62 11.29
C THR A 207 3.77 18.87 11.24
N GLY A 208 4.32 18.95 10.03
CA GLY A 208 5.76 19.14 9.80
C GLY A 208 6.58 17.84 9.81
N ASP A 209 5.94 16.69 10.04
CA ASP A 209 6.63 15.40 9.94
C ASP A 209 7.13 15.15 8.51
N THR A 210 8.27 14.46 8.43
CA THR A 210 8.80 13.92 7.18
C THR A 210 8.73 12.39 7.22
N ILE A 211 7.88 11.83 6.37
CA ILE A 211 7.69 10.40 6.18
C ILE A 211 8.51 9.97 4.96
N VAL A 212 9.45 9.05 5.16
CA VAL A 212 10.28 8.49 4.10
C VAL A 212 10.03 7.00 4.00
N VAL A 213 9.49 6.56 2.86
CA VAL A 213 9.35 5.14 2.54
C VAL A 213 10.65 4.66 1.91
N SER A 214 11.29 3.68 2.55
CA SER A 214 12.58 3.17 2.07
C SER A 214 12.41 2.34 0.79
N THR A 215 13.41 2.35 -0.09
CA THR A 215 13.47 1.40 -1.21
C THR A 215 13.83 0.01 -0.69
N ALA A 216 13.12 -1.01 -1.14
CA ALA A 216 13.45 -2.39 -0.82
C ALA A 216 14.74 -2.81 -1.52
N GLY A 217 15.48 -3.74 -0.89
CA GLY A 217 16.64 -4.35 -1.52
C GLY A 217 16.27 -4.99 -2.85
N LEU A 218 17.17 -5.00 -3.83
CA LEU A 218 16.94 -5.60 -5.14
C LEU A 218 18.00 -6.66 -5.41
N VAL A 219 17.57 -7.84 -5.86
CA VAL A 219 18.44 -8.93 -6.30
C VAL A 219 18.21 -9.18 -7.78
N TYR A 220 19.27 -9.46 -8.53
CA TYR A 220 19.15 -9.80 -9.95
C TYR A 220 19.26 -11.31 -10.15
N VAL A 221 18.33 -11.92 -10.87
CA VAL A 221 18.41 -13.33 -11.29
C VAL A 221 18.57 -13.37 -12.79
N ILE A 222 19.67 -13.94 -13.27
CA ILE A 222 20.04 -13.96 -14.69
C ILE A 222 20.57 -15.32 -15.14
N GLY A 223 20.59 -15.54 -16.45
CA GLY A 223 21.05 -16.78 -17.08
C GLY A 223 19.89 -17.71 -17.44
N ASN A 224 20.03 -18.99 -17.15
CA ASN A 224 19.12 -20.07 -17.56
C ASN A 224 17.93 -20.23 -16.59
N VAL A 225 17.13 -19.18 -16.49
CA VAL A 225 15.87 -19.13 -15.73
C VAL A 225 14.72 -18.75 -16.66
N ASN A 226 13.48 -19.00 -16.25
CA ASN A 226 12.32 -18.76 -17.11
C ASN A 226 12.00 -17.26 -17.27
N LYS A 227 12.25 -16.47 -16.24
CA LYS A 227 12.07 -15.02 -16.22
C LYS A 227 13.33 -14.38 -15.60
N PRO A 228 14.33 -13.99 -16.41
CA PRO A 228 15.46 -13.23 -15.89
C PRO A 228 15.02 -11.80 -15.55
N GLY A 229 15.52 -11.22 -14.47
CA GLY A 229 15.11 -9.89 -14.03
C GLY A 229 15.60 -9.50 -12.63
N GLY A 230 15.23 -8.28 -12.21
CA GLY A 230 15.40 -7.80 -10.85
C GLY A 230 14.20 -8.17 -9.98
N TYR A 231 14.45 -8.60 -8.75
CA TYR A 231 13.46 -9.06 -7.80
C TYR A 231 13.65 -8.36 -6.46
N VAL A 232 12.56 -7.76 -6.00
CA VAL A 232 12.52 -6.97 -4.78
C VAL A 232 12.58 -7.89 -3.56
N MET A 233 13.38 -7.50 -2.57
CA MET A 233 13.55 -8.17 -1.30
C MET A 233 12.50 -7.67 -0.32
N THR A 234 11.40 -8.40 -0.19
CA THR A 234 10.38 -8.11 0.82
C THR A 234 10.99 -8.23 2.22
N ASP A 235 10.79 -7.22 3.07
CA ASP A 235 11.31 -7.17 4.44
C ASP A 235 12.85 -7.32 4.53
N ASN A 236 13.55 -6.93 3.46
CA ASN A 236 15.00 -7.08 3.30
C ASN A 236 15.48 -8.54 3.44
N GLN A 237 14.60 -9.51 3.15
CA GLN A 237 14.93 -10.93 3.13
C GLN A 237 14.58 -11.51 1.75
N LEU A 238 15.51 -12.24 1.15
CA LEU A 238 15.25 -13.07 -0.02
C LEU A 238 16.26 -14.20 -0.06
N THR A 239 15.82 -15.44 -0.29
CA THR A 239 16.73 -16.58 -0.43
C THR A 239 16.97 -16.96 -1.89
N VAL A 240 17.98 -17.80 -2.14
CA VAL A 240 18.28 -18.32 -3.48
C VAL A 240 17.09 -19.07 -4.07
N LEU A 241 16.42 -19.93 -3.29
CA LEU A 241 15.25 -20.65 -3.80
C LEU A 241 14.06 -19.72 -4.06
N GLN A 242 13.82 -18.74 -3.18
CA GLN A 242 12.75 -17.76 -3.38
C GLN A 242 13.01 -16.92 -4.64
N ALA A 243 14.24 -16.44 -4.82
CA ALA A 243 14.63 -15.69 -6.01
C ALA A 243 14.45 -16.52 -7.29
N LEU A 244 14.84 -17.81 -7.26
CA LEU A 244 14.62 -18.72 -8.38
C LEU A 244 13.13 -18.95 -8.66
N ALA A 245 12.30 -19.06 -7.62
CA ALA A 245 10.85 -19.22 -7.76
C ALA A 245 10.20 -17.96 -8.37
N LEU A 246 10.59 -16.77 -7.92
CA LEU A 246 10.15 -15.50 -8.50
C LEU A 246 10.59 -15.34 -9.96
N ALA A 247 11.76 -15.89 -10.32
CA ALA A 247 12.24 -16.03 -11.69
C ALA A 247 11.49 -17.11 -12.52
N GLY A 248 10.40 -17.66 -12.00
CA GLY A 248 9.58 -18.66 -12.68
C GLY A 248 10.24 -20.04 -12.73
N GLY A 249 11.23 -20.30 -11.89
CA GLY A 249 12.01 -21.54 -11.89
C GLY A 249 13.15 -21.54 -12.91
N ASN A 250 13.84 -22.67 -12.99
CA ASN A 250 14.95 -22.86 -13.91
C ASN A 250 14.50 -23.32 -15.29
N SER A 251 15.30 -23.00 -16.31
CA SER A 251 15.09 -23.59 -17.64
C SER A 251 15.57 -25.07 -17.65
N PRO A 252 15.10 -25.91 -18.60
CA PRO A 252 15.56 -27.30 -18.74
C PRO A 252 17.08 -27.44 -18.98
N MET A 253 17.70 -26.37 -19.49
CA MET A 253 19.12 -26.31 -19.83
C MET A 253 19.96 -25.77 -18.68
N ALA A 254 19.37 -25.37 -17.55
CA ALA A 254 20.09 -24.83 -16.40
C ALA A 254 21.05 -25.85 -15.76
N ALA A 255 22.27 -25.39 -15.43
CA ALA A 255 23.24 -26.10 -14.62
C ALA A 255 23.16 -25.62 -13.17
N LEU A 256 22.16 -26.13 -12.43
CA LEU A 256 21.85 -25.74 -11.04
C LEU A 256 22.96 -26.06 -10.03
N ASP A 257 23.88 -26.96 -10.36
CA ASP A 257 25.05 -27.31 -9.58
C ASP A 257 26.19 -26.28 -9.71
N ARG A 258 26.19 -25.48 -10.77
CA ARG A 258 27.23 -24.48 -11.11
C ARG A 258 26.76 -23.04 -10.97
N ALA A 259 25.64 -22.79 -10.30
CA ALA A 259 25.16 -21.45 -10.05
C ALA A 259 26.15 -20.65 -9.18
N GLN A 260 26.11 -19.33 -9.32
CA GLN A 260 27.01 -18.42 -8.62
C GLN A 260 26.24 -17.19 -8.14
N ILE A 261 26.58 -16.71 -6.95
CA ILE A 261 26.16 -15.41 -6.45
C ILE A 261 27.30 -14.45 -6.70
N VAL A 262 27.10 -13.42 -7.51
CA VAL A 262 28.06 -12.33 -7.67
C VAL A 262 27.66 -11.23 -6.69
N ARG A 263 28.52 -10.99 -5.70
CA ARG A 263 28.30 -10.03 -4.61
C ARG A 263 29.35 -8.94 -4.63
N GLN A 264 28.96 -7.71 -4.31
CA GLN A 264 29.92 -6.63 -4.10
C GLN A 264 30.38 -6.60 -2.64
N VAL A 265 31.67 -6.82 -2.41
CA VAL A 265 32.31 -6.77 -1.09
C VAL A 265 33.43 -5.73 -1.15
N LYS A 266 33.30 -4.65 -0.37
CA LYS A 266 34.28 -3.53 -0.33
C LYS A 266 34.62 -2.94 -1.72
N GLY A 267 33.64 -2.86 -2.62
CA GLY A 267 33.80 -2.34 -3.97
C GLY A 267 34.33 -3.35 -5.01
N ALA A 268 34.80 -4.52 -4.59
CA ALA A 268 35.18 -5.61 -5.50
C ALA A 268 34.00 -6.59 -5.71
N ARG A 269 33.90 -7.17 -6.91
CA ARG A 269 32.92 -8.24 -7.19
C ARG A 269 33.53 -9.60 -6.88
N GLU A 270 32.89 -10.33 -5.98
CA GLU A 270 33.25 -11.69 -5.60
C GLU A 270 32.19 -12.66 -6.10
N ALA A 271 32.62 -13.77 -6.71
CA ALA A 271 31.73 -14.84 -7.15
C ALA A 271 31.73 -15.97 -6.11
N VAL A 272 30.62 -16.12 -5.40
CA VAL A 272 30.40 -17.18 -4.41
C VAL A 272 29.71 -18.36 -5.11
N PRO A 273 30.37 -19.52 -5.28
CA PRO A 273 29.74 -20.69 -5.88
C PRO A 273 28.58 -21.20 -5.02
N VAL A 274 27.44 -21.47 -5.63
CA VAL A 274 26.25 -22.03 -4.96
C VAL A 274 25.70 -23.20 -5.76
N SER A 275 25.57 -24.36 -5.11
CA SER A 275 24.88 -25.50 -5.71
C SER A 275 23.39 -25.44 -5.38
N VAL A 276 22.61 -24.73 -6.20
CA VAL A 276 21.14 -24.64 -6.10
C VAL A 276 20.50 -26.04 -6.08
N LYS A 277 21.05 -26.98 -6.87
CA LYS A 277 20.57 -28.38 -6.86
C LYS A 277 20.65 -29.02 -5.46
N LYS A 278 21.77 -28.82 -4.75
CA LYS A 278 21.94 -29.38 -3.40
C LYS A 278 21.00 -28.73 -2.39
N ILE A 279 20.65 -27.46 -2.59
CA ILE A 279 19.67 -26.75 -1.76
C ILE A 279 18.27 -27.30 -2.01
N LEU A 280 17.88 -27.48 -3.28
CA LEU A 280 16.60 -28.10 -3.65
C LEU A 280 16.45 -29.54 -3.12
N ASP A 281 17.53 -30.33 -3.19
CA ASP A 281 17.57 -31.71 -2.69
C ASP A 281 17.63 -31.79 -1.14
N GLY A 282 17.58 -30.66 -0.43
CA GLY A 282 17.65 -30.59 1.04
C GLY A 282 19.02 -30.96 1.63
N ARG A 283 20.08 -31.02 0.81
CA ARG A 283 21.44 -31.37 1.23
C ARG A 283 22.24 -30.18 1.74
N ASN A 284 21.84 -28.97 1.34
CA ASN A 284 22.40 -27.70 1.78
C ASN A 284 21.28 -26.79 2.31
N GLN A 285 21.61 -25.92 3.26
CA GLN A 285 20.69 -24.87 3.70
C GLN A 285 20.52 -23.81 2.59
N ASP A 286 19.33 -23.20 2.56
CA ASP A 286 19.05 -22.11 1.63
C ASP A 286 19.81 -20.84 2.02
N ILE A 287 20.41 -20.19 1.03
CA ILE A 287 21.31 -19.07 1.24
C ILE A 287 20.50 -17.77 1.14
N ARG A 288 20.64 -16.91 2.15
CA ARG A 288 20.09 -15.55 2.11
C ARG A 288 20.93 -14.67 1.19
N LEU A 289 20.24 -14.03 0.25
CA LEU A 289 20.81 -13.05 -0.65
C LEU A 289 20.88 -11.69 0.04
N GLN A 290 21.80 -10.87 -0.43
CA GLN A 290 21.98 -9.49 -0.02
C GLN A 290 21.49 -8.55 -1.12
N ALA A 291 21.15 -7.32 -0.75
CA ALA A 291 20.81 -6.30 -1.72
C ALA A 291 21.96 -6.16 -2.73
N GLN A 292 21.58 -6.06 -4.01
CA GLN A 292 22.46 -5.98 -5.18
C GLN A 292 23.22 -7.27 -5.53
N ASP A 293 22.92 -8.39 -4.89
CA ASP A 293 23.42 -9.70 -5.34
C ASP A 293 22.90 -10.03 -6.75
N ILE A 294 23.74 -10.69 -7.54
CA ILE A 294 23.37 -11.27 -8.83
C ILE A 294 23.44 -12.79 -8.70
N LEU A 295 22.29 -13.47 -8.73
CA LEU A 295 22.19 -14.90 -8.87
C LEU A 295 22.30 -15.28 -10.36
N PHE A 296 23.44 -15.81 -10.74
CA PHE A 296 23.70 -16.29 -12.10
C PHE A 296 23.52 -17.81 -12.19
N ILE A 297 22.61 -18.25 -13.05
CA ILE A 297 22.37 -19.66 -13.35
C ILE A 297 22.95 -19.97 -14.75
N PRO A 298 24.10 -20.66 -14.86
CA PRO A 298 24.66 -20.99 -16.15
C PRO A 298 23.86 -22.09 -16.87
N GLY A 299 24.11 -22.24 -18.18
CA GLY A 299 23.59 -23.36 -18.96
C GLY A 299 24.44 -24.62 -18.79
N SER A 300 23.88 -25.77 -19.13
CA SER A 300 24.56 -27.07 -19.13
C SER A 300 25.19 -27.30 -20.51
N THR A 301 26.52 -27.21 -20.57
CA THR A 301 27.29 -27.36 -21.82
C THR A 301 27.10 -28.74 -22.47
N GLY A 302 26.81 -29.79 -21.68
CA GLY A 302 26.53 -31.14 -22.19
C GLY A 302 25.14 -31.32 -22.82
N LYS A 303 24.11 -30.56 -22.40
CA LYS A 303 22.77 -30.64 -23.00
C LYS A 303 22.64 -29.79 -24.26
N ASN A 304 23.43 -28.71 -24.37
CA ASN A 304 23.47 -27.85 -25.57
C ASN A 304 24.06 -28.55 -26.80
N ALA A 305 24.89 -29.59 -26.60
CA ALA A 305 25.43 -30.42 -27.68
C ALA A 305 24.41 -31.49 -28.14
N ALA A 306 23.66 -32.08 -27.21
CA ALA A 306 22.69 -33.14 -27.48
C ALA A 306 21.42 -32.66 -28.21
N THR A 307 20.97 -31.43 -27.98
CA THR A 307 19.80 -30.87 -28.69
C THR A 307 20.14 -30.39 -30.09
N ARG A 308 21.36 -29.86 -30.31
CA ARG A 308 21.85 -29.51 -31.65
C ARG A 308 22.08 -30.72 -32.55
N SER A 309 22.38 -31.90 -31.97
CA SER A 309 22.50 -33.14 -32.75
C SER A 309 21.16 -33.75 -33.14
N VAL A 310 20.08 -33.55 -32.37
CA VAL A 310 18.74 -34.06 -32.73
C VAL A 310 18.12 -33.29 -33.89
N GLU A 311 18.30 -31.96 -33.99
CA GLU A 311 17.86 -31.19 -35.17
C GLU A 311 18.71 -31.46 -36.42
N ALA A 312 20.00 -31.75 -36.27
CA ALA A 312 20.87 -32.12 -37.39
C ALA A 312 20.52 -33.50 -38.00
N ILE A 313 19.97 -34.42 -37.21
CA ILE A 313 19.55 -35.75 -37.69
C ILE A 313 18.29 -35.67 -38.56
N LEU A 314 17.38 -34.73 -38.29
CA LEU A 314 16.16 -34.54 -39.11
C LEU A 314 16.45 -33.88 -40.47
N GLN A 315 17.49 -33.02 -40.56
CA GLN A 315 17.96 -32.47 -41.85
C GLN A 315 18.76 -33.49 -42.68
N ALA A 316 19.39 -34.48 -42.05
CA ALA A 316 20.09 -35.55 -42.76
C ALA A 316 19.14 -36.61 -43.36
N ALA A 317 17.93 -36.77 -42.81
CA ALA A 317 16.97 -37.77 -43.27
C ALA A 317 16.24 -37.40 -44.57
N VAL A 318 16.19 -36.10 -44.94
CA VAL A 318 15.57 -35.64 -46.21
C VAL A 318 16.61 -35.57 -47.35
N GLY A 319 17.91 -35.48 -47.01
CA GLY A 319 19.00 -35.29 -47.99
C GLY A 319 19.51 -36.56 -48.70
N VAL A 320 19.04 -37.76 -48.34
CA VAL A 320 19.57 -39.04 -48.89
C VAL A 320 18.65 -39.69 -49.94
N ALA A 321 17.48 -39.12 -50.25
CA ALA A 321 16.54 -39.72 -51.21
C ALA A 321 16.61 -39.16 -52.66
N ILE A 322 17.48 -38.19 -52.96
CA ILE A 322 17.59 -37.59 -54.31
C ILE A 322 19.03 -37.68 -54.82
N TYR A 323 19.56 -38.90 -54.99
CA TYR A 323 20.66 -39.14 -55.93
C TYR A 323 20.81 -40.64 -56.26
N ARG A 324 19.91 -41.21 -57.08
CA ARG A 324 20.27 -42.36 -57.93
C ARG A 324 19.30 -42.57 -59.10
N ARG A 325 19.80 -42.24 -60.30
CA ARG A 325 19.36 -42.58 -61.67
C ARG A 325 18.04 -42.01 -62.16
#